data_AF-A0A5E8VB50-F1
#
_entry.id   AF-A0A5E8VB50-F1
#
_cell.length_a   1.000
_cell.length_b   1.000
_cell.length_c   1.000
_cell.angle_alpha   90.00
_cell.angle_beta   90.00
_cell.angle_gamma   90.00
#
_symmetry.space_group_name_H-M   'P 1'
#
loop_
_entity.id
_entity.type
_entity.pdbx_description
1 polymer ?
#
loop_
_entity_poly.entity_id
_entity_poly.type
_entity_poly.pdbx_seq_one_letter_code
_entity_poly.pdbx_strand_id
1 'polypeptide(L)'
;MSISVIEQAKIQAQVLVPLVKALQAELGEARANTLVRKALGDLYRGFGEEFWKAKNKSDLGRAVSSAFRTYARDDALAYDVIEQTHDAFAFDVTRCAYAEFYKALGEPELGFLLVCTADFATAEGFGPDIKLTRTQTIMQGAPHCDFRYKRDAGGSR
;
A
#
# COMPACT_ATOMS: atom_id res chain seq x y z
N MET A 1 -12.75 20.08 -2.24
CA MET A 1 -12.04 19.09 -1.39
C MET A 1 -11.81 17.85 -2.23
N SER A 2 -10.58 17.32 -2.27
CA SER A 2 -10.29 16.07 -2.99
C SER A 2 -10.79 14.87 -2.16
N ILE A 3 -11.34 13.86 -2.83
CA ILE A 3 -11.78 12.59 -2.22
C ILE A 3 -10.55 11.91 -1.59
N SER A 4 -10.64 11.49 -0.33
CA SER A 4 -9.55 10.76 0.34
C SER A 4 -9.33 9.38 -0.27
N VAL A 5 -8.15 8.80 -0.03
CA VAL A 5 -7.81 7.49 -0.60
C VAL A 5 -8.73 6.39 -0.07
N ILE A 6 -9.17 6.47 1.20
CA ILE A 6 -10.14 5.51 1.75
C ILE A 6 -11.49 5.58 1.04
N GLU A 7 -12.00 6.77 0.77
CA GLU A 7 -13.26 6.92 0.03
C GLU A 7 -13.12 6.46 -1.42
N GLN A 8 -11.98 6.74 -2.07
CA GLN A 8 -11.68 6.17 -3.39
C GLN A 8 -11.66 4.64 -3.37
N ALA A 9 -11.02 4.03 -2.36
CA ALA A 9 -10.98 2.58 -2.24
C ALA A 9 -12.37 1.96 -2.03
N LYS A 10 -13.24 2.60 -1.22
CA LYS A 10 -14.63 2.16 -1.03
C LYS A 10 -15.43 2.25 -2.33
N ILE A 11 -15.27 3.33 -3.10
CA ILE A 11 -15.93 3.50 -4.40
C ILE A 11 -15.45 2.44 -5.39
N GLN A 12 -14.13 2.27 -5.50
CA GLN A 12 -13.52 1.29 -6.41
C GLN A 12 -13.92 -0.14 -6.07
N ALA A 13 -14.04 -0.49 -4.77
CA ALA A 13 -14.43 -1.82 -4.33
C ALA A 13 -15.81 -2.24 -4.86
N GLN A 14 -16.75 -1.31 -5.03
CA GLN A 14 -18.09 -1.60 -5.57
C GLN A 14 -18.04 -2.19 -6.99
N VAL A 15 -16.98 -1.89 -7.74
CA VAL A 15 -16.78 -2.38 -9.12
C VAL A 15 -15.72 -3.49 -9.16
N LEU A 16 -14.59 -3.31 -8.47
CA LEU A 16 -13.48 -4.24 -8.53
C LEU A 16 -13.78 -5.58 -7.85
N VAL A 17 -14.50 -5.58 -6.73
CA VAL A 17 -14.84 -6.83 -6.03
C VAL A 17 -15.66 -7.79 -6.91
N PRO A 18 -16.83 -7.40 -7.47
CA PRO A 18 -17.59 -8.31 -8.32
C PRO A 18 -16.83 -8.69 -9.60
N LEU A 19 -16.03 -7.77 -10.16
CA LEU A 19 -15.21 -8.06 -11.34
C LEU A 19 -14.14 -9.12 -11.05
N VAL A 20 -13.39 -8.97 -9.96
CA VAL A 20 -12.35 -9.94 -9.59
C VAL A 20 -12.98 -11.29 -9.25
N LYS A 21 -14.11 -11.32 -8.55
CA LYS A 21 -14.85 -12.56 -8.30
C LYS A 21 -15.28 -13.27 -9.58
N ALA A 22 -15.77 -12.53 -10.57
CA ALA A 22 -16.11 -13.11 -11.87
C ALA A 22 -14.87 -13.70 -12.57
N LEU A 23 -13.73 -13.01 -12.51
CA LEU A 23 -12.46 -13.53 -13.02
C LEU A 23 -12.00 -14.79 -12.27
N GLN A 24 -12.16 -14.83 -10.94
CA GLN A 24 -11.83 -15.99 -10.12
C GLN A 24 -12.72 -17.19 -10.46
N ALA A 25 -14.01 -16.97 -10.68
CA ALA A 25 -14.95 -18.02 -11.08
C ALA A 25 -14.59 -18.63 -12.44
N GLU A 26 -14.15 -17.81 -13.40
CA GLU A 26 -13.83 -18.25 -14.76
C GLU A 26 -12.42 -18.85 -14.88
N LEU A 27 -11.42 -18.24 -14.25
CA LEU A 27 -10.00 -18.57 -14.46
C LEU A 27 -9.39 -19.39 -13.32
N GLY A 28 -10.12 -19.56 -12.23
CA GLY A 28 -9.59 -20.02 -10.95
C GLY A 28 -8.87 -18.90 -10.18
N GLU A 29 -8.95 -18.98 -8.86
CA GLU A 29 -8.49 -17.93 -7.95
C GLU A 29 -7.02 -17.55 -8.15
N ALA A 30 -6.13 -18.53 -8.19
CA ALA A 30 -4.69 -18.30 -8.29
C ALA A 30 -4.30 -17.53 -9.57
N ARG A 31 -4.92 -17.88 -10.71
CA ARG A 31 -4.66 -17.25 -11.99
C ARG A 31 -5.24 -15.84 -12.04
N ALA A 32 -6.50 -15.68 -11.61
CA ALA A 32 -7.15 -14.37 -11.55
C ALA A 32 -6.38 -13.40 -10.64
N ASN A 33 -6.03 -13.82 -9.43
CA ASN A 33 -5.29 -12.99 -8.48
C ASN A 33 -3.90 -12.62 -8.99
N THR A 34 -3.21 -13.52 -9.68
CA THR A 34 -1.93 -13.21 -10.34
C THR A 34 -2.07 -12.13 -11.40
N LEU A 35 -3.11 -12.21 -12.24
CA LEU A 35 -3.37 -11.18 -13.27
C LEU A 35 -3.68 -9.82 -12.65
N VAL A 36 -4.51 -9.80 -11.60
CA VAL A 36 -4.86 -8.57 -10.88
C VAL A 36 -3.60 -7.94 -10.24
N ARG A 37 -2.78 -8.74 -9.53
CA ARG A 37 -1.52 -8.26 -8.93
C ARG A 37 -0.60 -7.64 -9.97
N LYS A 38 -0.46 -8.27 -11.14
CA LYS A 38 0.38 -7.76 -12.23
C LYS A 38 -0.15 -6.42 -12.75
N ALA A 39 -1.44 -6.39 -13.12
CA ALA A 39 -2.06 -5.20 -13.71
C ALA A 39 -2.02 -3.99 -12.75
N LEU A 40 -2.36 -4.20 -11.48
CA LEU A 40 -2.32 -3.15 -10.48
C LEU A 40 -0.89 -2.80 -10.05
N GLY A 41 0.01 -3.78 -10.00
CA GLY A 41 1.41 -3.56 -9.65
C GLY A 41 2.10 -2.54 -10.56
N ASP A 42 1.91 -2.66 -11.87
CA ASP A 42 2.50 -1.69 -12.82
C ASP A 42 1.92 -0.28 -12.64
N LEU A 43 0.62 -0.18 -12.36
CA LEU A 43 -0.05 1.10 -12.07
C LEU A 43 0.51 1.75 -10.79
N TYR A 44 0.57 1.00 -9.69
CA TYR A 44 1.05 1.51 -8.40
C TYR A 44 2.54 1.85 -8.43
N ARG A 45 3.36 1.10 -9.18
CA ARG A 45 4.76 1.44 -9.43
C ARG A 45 4.88 2.80 -10.11
N GLY A 46 4.06 3.06 -11.13
CA GLY A 46 4.00 4.37 -11.79
C GLY A 46 3.67 5.51 -10.82
N PHE A 47 2.70 5.32 -9.92
CA PHE A 47 2.40 6.32 -8.88
C PHE A 47 3.58 6.55 -7.93
N GLY A 48 4.29 5.48 -7.56
CA GLY A 48 5.51 5.57 -6.76
C GLY A 48 6.59 6.39 -7.45
N GLU A 49 6.82 6.15 -8.74
CA GLU A 49 7.79 6.90 -9.55
C GLU A 49 7.45 8.38 -9.66
N GLU A 50 6.19 8.71 -9.96
CA GLU A 50 5.72 10.10 -10.06
C GLU A 50 5.86 10.82 -8.72
N PHE A 51 5.43 10.17 -7.64
CA PHE A 51 5.58 10.67 -6.29
C PHE A 51 7.05 10.96 -5.95
N TRP A 52 7.93 9.99 -6.21
CA TRP A 52 9.35 10.12 -5.90
C TRP A 52 10.05 11.17 -6.77
N LYS A 53 9.67 11.32 -8.04
CA LYS A 53 10.15 12.41 -8.92
C LYS A 53 9.72 13.78 -8.40
N ALA A 54 8.50 13.90 -7.88
CA ALA A 54 7.96 15.16 -7.35
C ALA A 54 8.59 15.57 -6.00
N LYS A 55 9.14 14.62 -5.23
CA LYS A 55 9.87 14.90 -3.99
C LYS A 55 11.37 15.07 -4.33
N ASN A 56 11.96 16.21 -3.98
CA ASN A 56 13.38 16.47 -4.21
C ASN A 56 14.24 15.44 -3.43
N LYS A 57 14.82 14.46 -4.14
CA LYS A 57 15.05 13.04 -3.81
C LYS A 57 16.01 12.67 -2.67
N SER A 58 16.21 13.49 -1.65
CA SER A 58 17.20 13.20 -0.60
C SER A 58 16.60 12.50 0.63
N ASP A 59 15.55 13.07 1.24
CA ASP A 59 15.07 12.63 2.55
C ASP A 59 13.92 11.60 2.44
N LEU A 60 14.26 10.31 2.55
CA LEU A 60 13.31 9.19 2.52
C LEU A 60 12.28 9.30 3.65
N GLY A 61 12.75 9.58 4.87
CA GLY A 61 11.90 9.73 6.06
C GLY A 61 10.78 10.73 5.85
N ARG A 62 11.11 11.94 5.40
CA ARG A 62 10.13 12.99 5.11
C ARG A 62 9.24 12.66 3.93
N ALA A 63 9.79 12.06 2.86
CA ALA A 63 9.02 11.70 1.69
C ALA A 63 7.93 10.68 2.05
N VAL A 64 8.29 9.54 2.64
CA VAL A 64 7.32 8.49 3.01
C VAL A 64 6.34 8.99 4.06
N SER A 65 6.80 9.71 5.10
CA SER A 65 5.92 10.33 6.10
C SER A 65 4.87 11.25 5.45
N SER A 66 5.27 12.03 4.44
CA SER A 66 4.36 12.90 3.68
C SER A 66 3.38 12.12 2.82
N ALA A 67 3.81 11.04 2.17
CA ALA A 67 2.92 10.18 1.40
C ALA A 67 1.90 9.52 2.32
N PHE A 68 2.38 8.92 3.41
CA PHE A 68 1.56 8.14 4.34
C PHE A 68 0.47 8.96 5.02
N ARG A 69 0.72 10.24 5.32
CA ARG A 69 -0.34 11.17 5.79
C ARG A 69 -1.53 11.26 4.83
N THR A 70 -1.32 11.14 3.52
CA THR A 70 -2.41 11.15 2.53
C THR A 70 -3.28 9.90 2.63
N TYR A 71 -2.66 8.73 2.86
CA TYR A 71 -3.36 7.47 3.07
C TYR A 71 -4.05 7.38 4.44
N ALA A 72 -3.53 8.11 5.44
CA ALA A 72 -4.13 8.19 6.78
C ALA A 72 -5.24 9.26 6.91
N ARG A 73 -5.50 10.06 5.87
CA ARG A 73 -6.56 11.08 5.89
C ARG A 73 -7.93 10.48 6.22
N ASP A 74 -8.80 11.31 6.78
CA ASP A 74 -10.18 10.96 7.16
C ASP A 74 -10.21 9.78 8.16
N ASP A 75 -9.27 9.79 9.11
CA ASP A 75 -9.13 8.76 10.16
C ASP A 75 -8.98 7.33 9.60
N ALA A 76 -8.39 7.22 8.41
CA ALA A 76 -8.25 5.94 7.74
C ALA A 76 -7.22 5.02 8.41
N LEU A 77 -6.19 5.59 9.05
CA LEU A 77 -5.10 4.84 9.67
C LEU A 77 -4.68 5.51 10.99
N ALA A 78 -4.62 4.72 12.07
CA ALA A 78 -3.88 5.08 13.28
C ALA A 78 -2.53 4.36 13.26
N TYR A 79 -1.44 5.07 13.54
CA TYR A 79 -0.09 4.53 13.43
C TYR A 79 0.90 5.23 14.37
N ASP A 80 1.92 4.48 14.76
CA ASP A 80 3.00 4.94 15.64
C ASP A 80 4.32 4.95 14.86
N VAL A 81 4.99 6.09 14.83
CA VAL A 81 6.31 6.23 14.18
C VAL A 81 7.39 5.72 15.12
N ILE A 82 8.20 4.78 14.64
CA ILE A 82 9.31 4.14 15.36
C ILE A 82 10.64 4.79 14.97
N GLU A 83 10.84 5.05 13.68
CA GLU A 83 12.05 5.65 13.14
C GLU A 83 11.73 6.62 12.03
N GLN A 84 12.35 7.80 12.05
CA GLN A 84 12.34 8.73 10.92
C GLN A 84 13.71 9.39 10.80
N THR A 85 14.46 9.00 9.79
CA THR A 85 15.77 9.56 9.45
C THR A 85 15.82 9.92 7.97
N HIS A 86 16.95 10.46 7.50
CA HIS A 86 17.14 10.74 6.09
C HIS A 86 16.99 9.49 5.20
N ASP A 87 17.37 8.31 5.72
CA ASP A 87 17.47 7.07 4.96
C ASP A 87 16.53 5.96 5.46
N ALA A 88 15.65 6.25 6.43
CA ALA A 88 14.70 5.28 6.94
C ALA A 88 13.38 5.91 7.40
N PHE A 89 12.30 5.15 7.25
CA PHE A 89 11.01 5.41 7.87
C PHE A 89 10.38 4.11 8.35
N ALA A 90 10.23 3.95 9.66
CA ALA A 90 9.61 2.79 10.28
C ALA A 90 8.42 3.21 11.12
N PHE A 91 7.30 2.51 10.97
CA PHE A 91 6.08 2.77 11.72
C PHE A 91 5.19 1.53 11.77
N ASP A 92 4.36 1.45 12.80
CA ASP A 92 3.35 0.41 12.93
C ASP A 92 1.96 1.00 12.78
N VAL A 93 1.13 0.39 11.93
CA VAL A 93 -0.30 0.74 11.84
C VAL A 93 -1.06 -0.11 12.84
N THR A 94 -1.71 0.51 13.80
CA THR A 94 -2.44 -0.13 14.90
C THR A 94 -3.95 -0.15 14.67
N ARG A 95 -4.47 0.69 13.77
CA ARG A 95 -5.86 0.65 13.28
C ARG A 95 -5.92 0.97 11.79
N CYS A 96 -6.76 0.25 11.04
CA CYS A 96 -6.86 0.41 9.59
C CYS A 96 -8.31 0.32 9.08
N ALA A 97 -8.88 1.46 8.69
CA ALA A 97 -10.24 1.56 8.16
C ALA A 97 -10.40 0.81 6.82
N TYR A 98 -9.34 0.65 6.03
CA TYR A 98 -9.37 -0.19 4.83
C TYR A 98 -9.62 -1.65 5.19
N ALA A 99 -8.92 -2.15 6.22
CA ALA A 99 -9.10 -3.52 6.70
C ALA A 99 -10.48 -3.71 7.34
N GLU A 100 -10.95 -2.76 8.13
CA GLU A 100 -12.31 -2.76 8.70
C GLU A 100 -13.37 -2.84 7.59
N PHE A 101 -13.23 -2.03 6.54
CA PHE A 101 -14.15 -2.00 5.41
C PHE A 101 -14.22 -3.34 4.65
N TYR A 102 -13.08 -3.89 4.23
CA TYR A 102 -13.08 -5.16 3.47
C TYR A 102 -13.49 -6.35 4.33
N LYS A 103 -13.22 -6.34 5.65
CA LYS A 103 -13.77 -7.33 6.59
C LYS A 103 -15.28 -7.23 6.70
N ALA A 104 -15.84 -6.02 6.81
CA ALA A 104 -17.28 -5.81 6.84
C ALA A 104 -17.97 -6.23 5.53
N LEU A 105 -17.26 -6.12 4.40
CA LEU A 105 -17.72 -6.60 3.10
C LEU A 105 -17.69 -8.14 2.98
N GLY A 106 -16.99 -8.83 3.89
CA GLY A 106 -16.74 -10.28 3.81
C GLY A 106 -15.60 -10.66 2.85
N GLU A 107 -14.78 -9.69 2.43
CA GLU A 107 -13.77 -9.84 1.36
C GLU A 107 -12.35 -9.44 1.80
N PRO A 108 -11.82 -9.91 2.94
CA PRO A 108 -10.49 -9.51 3.41
C PRO A 108 -9.37 -9.90 2.44
N GLU A 109 -9.48 -11.04 1.76
CA GLU A 109 -8.48 -11.50 0.78
C GLU A 109 -8.42 -10.57 -0.45
N LEU A 110 -9.57 -10.08 -0.91
CA LEU A 110 -9.62 -9.08 -1.98
C LEU A 110 -9.14 -7.71 -1.48
N GLY A 111 -9.42 -7.36 -0.22
CA GLY A 111 -8.84 -6.17 0.41
C GLY A 111 -7.32 -6.22 0.43
N PHE A 112 -6.73 -7.38 0.75
CA PHE A 112 -5.29 -7.57 0.71
C PHE A 112 -4.75 -7.41 -0.72
N LEU A 113 -5.40 -8.06 -1.69
CA LEU A 113 -5.03 -8.01 -3.11
C LEU A 113 -5.14 -6.62 -3.74
N LEU A 114 -6.16 -5.84 -3.38
CA LEU A 114 -6.47 -4.56 -4.02
C LEU A 114 -5.81 -3.38 -3.30
N VAL A 115 -5.57 -3.49 -1.99
CA VAL A 115 -5.04 -2.38 -1.17
C VAL A 115 -3.65 -2.70 -0.65
N CYS A 116 -3.48 -3.78 0.12
CA CYS A 116 -2.23 -4.01 0.84
C CYS A 116 -1.04 -4.33 -0.08
N THR A 117 -1.25 -5.06 -1.18
CA THR A 117 -0.13 -5.37 -2.10
C THR A 117 0.36 -4.15 -2.88
N ALA A 118 -0.46 -3.08 -2.98
CA ALA A 118 -0.08 -1.83 -3.64
C ALA A 118 1.12 -1.16 -2.98
N ASP A 119 1.30 -1.36 -1.67
CA ASP A 119 2.37 -0.73 -0.90
C ASP A 119 3.76 -1.13 -1.42
N PHE A 120 3.97 -2.41 -1.76
CA PHE A 120 5.25 -2.89 -2.29
C PHE A 120 5.51 -2.34 -3.70
N ALA A 121 4.52 -2.39 -4.58
CA ALA A 121 4.66 -1.86 -5.93
C ALA A 121 4.94 -0.34 -5.92
N THR A 122 4.27 0.40 -5.03
CA THR A 122 4.52 1.84 -4.85
C THR A 122 5.94 2.09 -4.35
N ALA A 123 6.42 1.30 -3.39
CA ALA A 123 7.79 1.40 -2.87
C ALA A 123 8.84 1.09 -3.94
N GLU A 124 8.62 0.09 -4.80
CA GLU A 124 9.49 -0.20 -5.96
C GLU A 124 9.65 1.00 -6.88
N GLY A 125 8.59 1.82 -7.04
CA GLY A 125 8.63 3.03 -7.86
C GLY A 125 9.56 4.13 -7.32
N PHE A 126 9.97 4.07 -6.04
CA PHE A 126 10.89 5.05 -5.49
C PHE A 126 12.33 4.87 -6.00
N GLY A 127 12.69 3.65 -6.42
CA GLY A 127 14.00 3.33 -6.97
C GLY A 127 14.63 2.09 -6.33
N PRO A 128 15.66 1.53 -6.98
CA PRO A 128 16.26 0.26 -6.58
C PRO A 128 17.02 0.32 -5.25
N ASP A 129 17.38 1.52 -4.79
CA ASP A 129 18.05 1.75 -3.51
C ASP A 129 17.08 1.85 -2.34
N ILE A 130 15.76 1.82 -2.55
CA ILE A 130 14.78 1.90 -1.48
C ILE A 130 14.02 0.59 -1.37
N LYS A 131 13.94 0.05 -0.15
CA LYS A 131 13.25 -1.20 0.14
C LYS A 131 12.20 -1.00 1.21
N LEU A 132 11.02 -1.56 0.96
CA LEU A 132 9.98 -1.78 1.96
C LEU A 132 10.06 -3.22 2.45
N THR A 133 10.18 -3.41 3.76
CA THR A 133 9.85 -4.68 4.42
C THR A 133 8.56 -4.51 5.21
N ARG A 134 7.65 -5.47 5.06
CA ARG A 134 6.45 -5.63 5.89
C ARG A 134 6.12 -7.11 5.96
N THR A 135 5.96 -7.65 7.16
CA THR A 135 5.79 -9.08 7.39
C THR A 135 4.35 -9.46 7.72
N GLN A 136 3.54 -8.49 8.17
CA GLN A 136 2.18 -8.73 8.62
C GLN A 136 1.24 -7.57 8.27
N THR A 137 -0.07 -7.86 8.22
CA THR A 137 -1.10 -6.86 8.00
C THR A 137 -2.34 -7.11 8.85
N ILE A 138 -2.98 -6.02 9.31
CA ILE A 138 -4.29 -6.09 9.97
C ILE A 138 -5.34 -6.73 9.04
N MET A 139 -5.23 -6.52 7.72
CA MET A 139 -6.12 -7.12 6.72
C MET A 139 -6.10 -8.65 6.80
N GLN A 140 -4.94 -9.25 7.01
CA GLN A 140 -4.75 -10.70 7.17
C GLN A 140 -4.91 -11.19 8.63
N GLY A 141 -5.40 -10.34 9.54
CA GLY A 141 -5.72 -10.72 10.92
C GLY A 141 -4.61 -10.49 11.94
N ALA A 142 -3.50 -9.86 11.55
CA ALA A 142 -2.44 -9.49 12.49
C ALA A 142 -2.86 -8.32 13.41
N PRO A 143 -2.22 -8.14 14.58
CA PRO A 143 -2.54 -7.04 15.48
C PRO A 143 -2.11 -5.66 14.96
N HIS A 144 -1.12 -5.60 14.06
CA HIS A 144 -0.65 -4.37 13.41
C HIS A 144 -0.06 -4.66 12.02
N CYS A 145 0.18 -3.62 11.24
CA CYS A 145 1.04 -3.70 10.04
C CYS A 145 2.41 -3.09 10.35
N ASP A 146 3.51 -3.75 9.97
CA ASP A 146 4.89 -3.38 10.32
C ASP A 146 5.68 -2.80 9.14
N PHE A 147 5.48 -1.52 8.82
CA PHE A 147 6.17 -0.91 7.68
C PHE A 147 7.60 -0.51 8.04
N ARG A 148 8.57 -0.97 7.25
CA ARG A 148 10.00 -0.66 7.41
C ARG A 148 10.60 -0.25 6.07
N TYR A 149 10.65 1.05 5.81
CA TYR A 149 11.35 1.61 4.65
C TYR A 149 12.80 1.89 5.00
N LYS A 150 13.72 1.46 4.15
CA LYS A 150 15.16 1.75 4.28
C LYS A 150 15.79 2.02 2.92
N ARG A 151 16.77 2.92 2.91
CA ARG A 151 17.70 3.09 1.79
C ARG A 151 18.88 2.13 1.95
N ASP A 152 19.15 1.33 0.94
CA ASP A 152 20.35 0.49 0.87
C ASP A 152 21.57 1.36 0.58
N ALA A 153 22.51 1.42 1.53
CA ALA A 153 23.76 2.18 1.40
C ALA A 153 24.67 1.74 0.23
N GLY A 154 24.32 0.66 -0.49
CA GLY A 154 25.08 0.13 -1.62
C GLY A 154 24.65 0.64 -3.00
N GLY A 155 23.59 1.45 -3.10
CA GLY A 155 23.00 1.89 -4.39
C GLY A 155 23.64 3.13 -5.01
N SER A 156 24.62 3.75 -4.35
CA SER A 156 25.42 4.85 -4.91
C SER A 156 26.84 4.36 -5.21
N ARG A 157 27.00 3.71 -6.36
CA ARG A 157 28.28 3.59 -7.06
C ARG A 157 28.05 3.83 -8.53
#